data_AF-A0A2U4C3P4-F1
#
_entry.id   AF-A0A2U4C3P4-F1
#
_cell.length_a   1.000
_cell.length_b   1.000
_cell.length_c   1.000
_cell.angle_alpha   90.00
_cell.angle_beta   90.00
_cell.angle_gamma   90.00
#
_symmetry.space_group_name_H-M   'P 1'
#
loop_
_entity.id
_entity.type
_entity.pdbx_description
1 polymer ?
#
loop_
_entity_poly.entity_id
_entity_poly.type
_entity_poly.pdbx_seq_one_letter_code
_entity_poly.pdbx_strand_id
1 'polypeptide(L)'
;MAALEEGFTLTAVPLGSGPDGPLGVEQSDKTDQFLVTDSGRTVILYKVSDQKPLGSWSVKQGQIITCPAVCNFQTGEYIVVHDNKVLRIWNNEDVNLDKVFKATLSAEVYRIHSIQGTEPLVLFKEGAIRGLEALLAEPQQKIETVISDEEVIKWTKFFMVFRHPVLIFITEKHGNYFAYVQKFNSRILSKYTLLLGQEEKSVTQSFSTSVHRKFISLMSLSSDGCVYETLIPVHPSDPEKNQRVVPSLLLKSVVSGNARSGVALTILDQDHVAVLGPPLSASKECLSIWNTKFQTLQTSKELPQGTSGQLWYHGENLFMLHGKFLTVIPYKCEVSSLAGALGKLKHGQDPDIHAMTHFVNWETSQGYGLGSQNSEQSKRILRRRKIEVSVQPEVPPSTQLLAAVQKDSEKHIEVELRKFLAVKRTPDFHTIIGDVVIGILGRYKAEPSFYPRNCLMQLIQTRVLSYSLCPGLMESALEKTDVQILQICLQQFPDIPESVTCACLKIFLSIGDDSLQETDINMESVSDYTATIQDGEIEQQTEILQNGFNPEEDNCENCAQELIEKPQAATEESTSCPVTGKRAALLF
;
A
#
# COMPACT_ATOMS: atom_id res chain seq x y z
N MET A 1 0.78 2.56 4.08
CA MET A 1 1.43 2.31 2.78
C MET A 1 2.01 3.64 2.30
N ALA A 2 3.06 3.69 1.49
CA ALA A 2 3.50 4.98 0.95
C ALA A 2 2.48 5.52 -0.06
N ALA A 3 2.27 6.83 -0.01
CA ALA A 3 1.29 7.52 -0.83
C ALA A 3 1.88 8.83 -1.38
N LEU A 4 1.55 9.12 -2.63
CA LEU A 4 1.77 10.43 -3.25
C LEU A 4 0.52 11.26 -3.03
N GLU A 5 0.67 12.42 -2.42
CA GLU A 5 -0.46 13.32 -2.19
C GLU A 5 -0.76 14.17 -3.44
N GLU A 6 -1.80 15.01 -3.33
CA GLU A 6 -2.11 15.96 -4.39
C GLU A 6 -0.94 16.96 -4.54
N GLY A 7 -0.46 17.09 -5.77
CA GLY A 7 0.67 17.95 -6.08
C GLY A 7 0.18 19.29 -6.59
N PHE A 8 0.98 20.33 -6.40
CA PHE A 8 0.68 21.67 -6.89
C PHE A 8 1.86 22.27 -7.64
N THR A 9 1.56 23.21 -8.51
CA THR A 9 2.57 23.94 -9.29
C THR A 9 3.12 25.11 -8.46
N LEU A 10 4.43 25.11 -8.21
CA LEU A 10 5.10 26.15 -7.42
C LEU A 10 5.41 27.41 -8.22
N THR A 11 5.72 27.26 -9.52
CA THR A 11 6.09 28.37 -10.40
C THR A 11 4.98 28.66 -11.41
N ALA A 12 4.45 29.88 -11.42
CA ALA A 12 3.58 30.35 -12.50
C ALA A 12 4.37 30.76 -13.77
N VAL A 13 5.68 30.96 -13.64
CA VAL A 13 6.59 31.30 -14.74
C VAL A 13 7.16 30.01 -15.33
N PRO A 14 7.17 29.84 -16.67
CA PRO A 14 7.85 28.73 -17.30
C PRO A 14 9.34 28.72 -16.94
N LEU A 15 9.79 27.65 -16.30
CA LEU A 15 11.22 27.39 -16.06
C LEU A 15 11.80 26.60 -17.23
N GLY A 16 13.11 26.70 -17.45
CA GLY A 16 13.80 25.91 -18.47
C GLY A 16 13.68 26.46 -19.89
N SER A 17 13.95 27.76 -20.11
CA SER A 17 14.25 28.25 -21.47
C SER A 17 15.62 27.77 -22.02
N GLY A 18 16.39 27.05 -21.20
CA GLY A 18 17.63 26.36 -21.59
C GLY A 18 17.40 24.87 -21.93
N PRO A 19 18.36 24.23 -22.60
CA PRO A 19 18.22 22.84 -23.06
C PRO A 19 18.06 21.78 -21.95
N ASP A 20 18.43 22.09 -20.70
CA ASP A 20 18.58 21.08 -19.62
C ASP A 20 17.63 21.26 -18.40
N GLY A 21 16.64 22.16 -18.46
CA GLY A 21 15.74 22.45 -17.33
C GLY A 21 16.46 23.10 -16.13
N PRO A 22 15.81 23.31 -14.97
CA PRO A 22 16.44 24.00 -13.84
C PRO A 22 17.68 23.26 -13.32
N LEU A 23 18.68 24.01 -12.85
CA LEU A 23 19.96 23.45 -12.37
C LEU A 23 19.79 22.70 -11.05
N GLY A 24 18.87 23.15 -10.19
CA GLY A 24 18.60 22.47 -8.94
C GLY A 24 17.62 23.18 -8.02
N VAL A 25 17.10 22.41 -7.07
CA VAL A 25 16.32 22.87 -5.93
C VAL A 25 17.10 22.56 -4.66
N GLU A 26 17.38 23.57 -3.85
CA GLU A 26 18.18 23.46 -2.61
C GLU A 26 17.44 24.10 -1.43
N GLN A 27 17.72 23.66 -0.20
CA GLN A 27 17.06 24.18 1.00
C GLN A 27 17.67 25.53 1.45
N SER A 28 16.84 26.43 2.00
CA SER A 28 17.29 27.65 2.69
C SER A 28 17.56 27.40 4.18
N ASP A 29 18.10 28.41 4.86
CA ASP A 29 18.22 28.51 6.33
C ASP A 29 16.90 28.27 7.10
N LYS A 30 15.76 28.58 6.48
CA LYS A 30 14.42 28.44 7.07
C LYS A 30 13.70 27.19 6.58
N THR A 31 12.95 26.57 7.48
CA THR A 31 12.04 25.47 7.15
C THR A 31 11.02 25.92 6.10
N ASP A 32 10.68 25.03 5.16
CA ASP A 32 9.71 25.29 4.08
C ASP A 32 10.13 26.39 3.07
N GLN A 33 11.41 26.79 3.07
CA GLN A 33 11.97 27.71 2.08
C GLN A 33 13.02 27.02 1.21
N PHE A 34 12.89 27.21 -0.11
CA PHE A 34 13.71 26.51 -1.11
C PHE A 34 14.20 27.47 -2.20
N LEU A 35 15.47 27.34 -2.54
CA LEU A 35 16.13 28.02 -3.65
C LEU A 35 15.94 27.19 -4.92
N VAL A 36 15.29 27.78 -5.91
CA VAL A 36 15.17 27.21 -7.26
C VAL A 36 16.12 27.96 -8.16
N THR A 37 17.09 27.24 -8.72
CA THR A 37 18.06 27.80 -9.67
C THR A 37 17.65 27.42 -11.09
N ASP A 38 17.21 28.40 -11.87
CA ASP A 38 16.86 28.18 -13.27
C ASP A 38 18.12 28.13 -14.15
N SER A 39 18.15 27.25 -15.17
CA SER A 39 19.27 27.12 -16.09
C SER A 39 19.39 28.34 -16.98
N GLY A 40 20.12 29.33 -16.49
CA GLY A 40 20.37 30.53 -17.23
C GLY A 40 20.88 31.59 -16.27
N ARG A 41 19.97 32.27 -15.59
CA ARG A 41 20.32 33.54 -14.97
C ARG A 41 19.72 33.80 -13.61
N THR A 42 18.74 33.04 -13.16
CA THR A 42 17.90 33.45 -12.03
C THR A 42 17.90 32.41 -10.92
N VAL A 43 18.04 32.90 -9.70
CA VAL A 43 17.81 32.17 -8.46
C VAL A 43 16.55 32.75 -7.82
N ILE A 44 15.59 31.89 -7.47
CA ILE A 44 14.32 32.31 -6.85
C ILE A 44 14.17 31.57 -5.52
N LEU A 45 13.93 32.30 -4.44
CA LEU A 45 13.57 31.73 -3.14
C LEU A 45 12.06 31.60 -3.06
N TYR A 46 11.57 30.38 -2.80
CA TYR A 46 10.15 30.08 -2.64
C TYR A 46 9.84 29.67 -1.20
N LYS A 47 8.66 30.07 -0.72
CA LYS A 47 7.99 29.42 0.40
C LYS A 47 6.95 28.46 -0.14
N VAL A 48 7.13 27.16 0.11
CA VAL A 48 6.36 26.11 -0.55
C VAL A 48 4.93 26.02 -0.03
N SER A 49 4.71 26.17 1.28
CA SER A 49 3.35 26.18 1.87
C SER A 49 2.47 27.31 1.32
N ASP A 50 3.05 28.49 1.08
CA ASP A 50 2.30 29.66 0.58
C ASP A 50 2.26 29.73 -0.95
N GLN A 51 3.01 28.86 -1.65
CA GLN A 51 3.20 28.88 -3.10
C GLN A 51 3.69 30.24 -3.64
N LYS A 52 4.52 30.94 -2.86
CA LYS A 52 4.95 32.32 -3.14
C LYS A 52 6.45 32.45 -3.29
N PRO A 53 6.93 33.19 -4.32
CA PRO A 53 8.31 33.64 -4.36
C PRO A 53 8.52 34.72 -3.30
N LEU A 54 9.57 34.57 -2.50
CA LEU A 54 10.00 35.53 -1.49
C LEU A 54 11.07 36.48 -2.04
N GLY A 55 11.90 36.01 -2.99
CA GLY A 55 12.97 36.78 -3.60
C GLY A 55 13.39 36.20 -4.94
N SER A 56 13.89 37.05 -5.84
CA SER A 56 14.36 36.65 -7.17
C SER A 56 15.58 37.47 -7.54
N TRP A 57 16.66 36.78 -7.88
CA TRP A 57 17.97 37.37 -8.12
C TRP A 57 18.53 36.88 -9.45
N SER A 58 18.90 37.81 -10.32
CA SER A 58 19.42 37.49 -11.65
C SER A 58 20.83 38.03 -11.89
N VAL A 59 21.68 37.25 -12.55
CA VAL A 59 22.99 37.70 -13.04
C VAL A 59 22.84 38.56 -14.30
N LYS A 60 23.90 39.31 -14.67
CA LYS A 60 23.85 40.18 -15.87
C LYS A 60 23.55 39.40 -17.14
N GLN A 61 22.99 40.11 -18.11
CA GLN A 61 22.91 39.60 -19.48
C GLN A 61 24.30 39.18 -19.98
N GLY A 62 24.40 37.96 -20.50
CA GLY A 62 25.65 37.35 -20.96
C GLY A 62 26.37 36.48 -19.92
N GLN A 63 26.01 36.57 -18.64
CA GLN A 63 26.48 35.65 -17.60
C GLN A 63 25.53 34.46 -17.49
N ILE A 64 26.07 33.31 -17.10
CA ILE A 64 25.31 32.07 -16.93
C ILE A 64 25.62 31.47 -15.57
N ILE A 65 24.59 31.15 -14.80
CA ILE A 65 24.72 30.36 -13.57
C ILE A 65 25.08 28.93 -13.96
N THR A 66 26.15 28.38 -13.39
CA THR A 66 26.70 27.07 -13.81
C THR A 66 26.51 25.96 -12.78
N CYS A 67 26.10 26.27 -11.56
CA CYS A 67 25.73 25.29 -10.55
C CYS A 67 24.54 25.77 -9.70
N PRO A 68 23.83 24.87 -9.00
CA PRO A 68 22.76 25.26 -8.07
C PRO A 68 23.24 26.27 -7.03
N ALA A 69 22.41 27.26 -6.74
CA ALA A 69 22.62 28.14 -5.60
C ALA A 69 22.32 27.40 -4.29
N VAL A 70 23.13 27.65 -3.26
CA VAL A 70 23.00 27.01 -1.94
C VAL A 70 22.96 28.06 -0.83
N CYS A 71 22.37 27.70 0.30
CA CYS A 71 22.43 28.52 1.52
C CYS A 71 23.62 28.11 2.40
N ASN A 72 24.37 29.07 2.92
CA ASN A 72 25.28 28.86 4.03
C ASN A 72 24.49 28.84 5.34
N PHE A 73 24.30 27.66 5.91
CA PHE A 73 23.54 27.52 7.16
C PHE A 73 24.21 28.15 8.39
N GLN A 74 25.49 28.53 8.30
CA GLN A 74 26.21 29.19 9.40
C GLN A 74 25.97 30.71 9.40
N THR A 75 25.89 31.34 8.23
CA THR A 75 25.76 32.80 8.09
C THR A 75 24.36 33.24 7.64
N GLY A 76 23.55 32.34 7.07
CA GLY A 76 22.25 32.65 6.46
C GLY A 76 22.36 33.27 5.06
N GLU A 77 23.57 33.40 4.51
CA GLU A 77 23.82 33.95 3.18
C GLU A 77 23.64 32.88 2.08
N TYR A 78 23.41 33.33 0.87
CA TYR A 78 23.26 32.51 -0.33
C TYR A 78 24.52 32.60 -1.19
N ILE A 79 24.86 31.49 -1.84
CA ILE A 79 26.08 31.36 -2.62
C ILE A 79 25.73 30.79 -3.98
N VAL A 80 26.32 31.34 -5.03
CA VAL A 80 26.16 30.87 -6.41
C VAL A 80 27.45 31.02 -7.18
N VAL A 81 27.67 30.15 -8.16
CA VAL A 81 28.75 30.30 -9.14
C VAL A 81 28.17 30.56 -10.52
N HIS A 82 28.72 31.57 -11.18
CA HIS A 82 28.46 31.85 -12.57
C HIS A 82 29.75 31.78 -13.39
N ASP A 83 29.58 31.52 -14.69
CA ASP A 83 30.66 31.38 -15.67
C ASP A 83 31.77 30.41 -15.21
N ASN A 84 31.38 29.32 -14.53
CA ASN A 84 32.22 28.25 -13.98
C ASN A 84 33.24 28.66 -12.89
N LYS A 85 33.57 29.93 -12.69
CA LYS A 85 34.67 30.36 -11.80
C LYS A 85 34.32 31.49 -10.85
N VAL A 86 33.24 32.23 -11.10
CA VAL A 86 32.93 33.45 -10.35
C VAL A 86 31.91 33.14 -9.27
N LEU A 87 32.37 33.18 -8.01
CA LEU A 87 31.55 32.99 -6.83
C LEU A 87 30.93 34.32 -6.40
N ARG A 88 29.64 34.30 -6.04
CA ARG A 88 28.93 35.42 -5.42
C ARG A 88 28.27 35.01 -4.12
N ILE A 89 28.25 35.91 -3.15
CA ILE A 89 27.60 35.74 -1.84
C ILE A 89 26.68 36.92 -1.59
N TRP A 90 25.43 36.65 -1.22
CA TRP A 90 24.40 37.66 -0.96
C TRP A 90 23.42 37.21 0.12
N ASN A 91 22.55 38.09 0.58
CA ASN A 91 21.49 37.79 1.54
C ASN A 91 20.12 38.27 1.02
N ASN A 92 19.07 38.14 1.85
CA ASN A 92 17.71 38.53 1.47
C ASN A 92 17.51 40.05 1.29
N GLU A 93 18.37 40.89 1.85
CA GLU A 93 18.31 42.35 1.76
C GLU A 93 18.94 42.88 0.46
N ASP A 94 19.80 42.07 -0.16
CA ASP A 94 20.46 42.41 -1.41
C ASP A 94 19.49 42.38 -2.60
N VAL A 95 19.24 43.54 -3.21
CA VAL A 95 18.31 43.65 -4.36
C VAL A 95 18.97 43.25 -5.68
N ASN A 96 20.29 43.40 -5.82
CA ASN A 96 20.99 43.21 -7.08
C ASN A 96 22.29 42.42 -6.89
N LEU A 97 22.36 41.22 -7.49
CA LEU A 97 23.54 40.35 -7.46
C LEU A 97 24.82 41.04 -7.94
N ASP A 98 24.75 42.06 -8.79
CA ASP A 98 25.94 42.73 -9.34
C ASP A 98 26.71 43.59 -8.37
N LYS A 99 26.08 43.95 -7.26
CA LYS A 99 26.68 44.78 -6.23
C LYS A 99 27.14 43.98 -5.02
N VAL A 100 26.81 42.69 -4.97
CA VAL A 100 27.14 41.81 -3.85
C VAL A 100 28.59 41.36 -3.92
N PHE A 101 29.04 40.66 -2.89
CA PHE A 101 30.39 40.12 -2.84
C PHE A 101 30.67 39.22 -4.05
N LYS A 102 31.88 39.35 -4.62
CA LYS A 102 32.34 38.59 -5.78
C LYS A 102 33.79 38.17 -5.60
N ALA A 103 34.05 36.88 -5.82
CA ALA A 103 35.39 36.32 -5.89
C ALA A 103 35.54 35.48 -7.17
N THR A 104 36.66 35.63 -7.88
CA THR A 104 37.00 34.76 -9.01
C THR A 104 37.95 33.68 -8.51
N LEU A 105 37.60 32.41 -8.75
CA LEU A 105 38.41 31.25 -8.36
C LEU A 105 39.41 30.88 -9.46
N SER A 106 40.51 30.21 -9.08
CA SER A 106 41.57 29.79 -10.01
C SER A 106 41.15 28.66 -10.97
N ALA A 107 40.27 27.76 -10.52
CA ALA A 107 39.80 26.60 -11.27
C ALA A 107 38.27 26.57 -11.44
N GLU A 108 37.79 25.75 -12.37
CA GLU A 108 36.35 25.61 -12.66
C GLU A 108 35.63 24.79 -11.59
N VAL A 109 34.54 25.36 -11.08
CA VAL A 109 33.66 24.74 -10.10
C VAL A 109 32.70 23.78 -10.80
N TYR A 110 32.55 22.59 -10.23
CA TYR A 110 31.50 21.64 -10.61
C TYR A 110 30.22 21.91 -9.82
N ARG A 111 30.30 21.93 -8.47
CA ARG A 111 29.14 22.14 -7.60
C ARG A 111 29.55 22.67 -6.23
N ILE A 112 28.67 23.43 -5.60
CA ILE A 112 28.76 23.76 -4.17
C ILE A 112 27.79 22.88 -3.40
N HIS A 113 28.26 22.31 -2.30
CA HIS A 113 27.45 21.54 -1.37
C HIS A 113 27.33 22.26 -0.04
N SER A 114 26.14 22.26 0.53
CA SER A 114 25.87 22.82 1.85
C SER A 114 24.93 21.91 2.62
N ILE A 115 25.21 21.70 3.90
CA ILE A 115 24.36 20.99 4.87
C ILE A 115 24.44 21.71 6.21
N GLN A 116 23.41 21.53 7.04
CA GLN A 116 23.37 22.15 8.36
C GLN A 116 24.54 21.69 9.25
N GLY A 117 25.15 22.65 9.95
CA GLY A 117 26.21 22.39 10.91
C GLY A 117 27.63 22.32 10.34
N THR A 118 27.82 22.58 9.04
CA THR A 118 29.15 22.62 8.41
C THR A 118 29.31 23.84 7.50
N GLU A 119 30.55 24.24 7.22
CA GLU A 119 30.80 25.22 6.16
C GLU A 119 30.43 24.65 4.78
N PRO A 120 30.01 25.49 3.81
CA PRO A 120 29.83 25.06 2.44
C PRO A 120 31.13 24.56 1.82
N LEU A 121 31.02 23.53 0.98
CA LEU A 121 32.16 22.92 0.29
C LEU A 121 32.04 23.12 -1.21
N VAL A 122 33.14 23.49 -1.84
CA VAL A 122 33.25 23.69 -3.29
C VAL A 122 33.99 22.50 -3.89
N LEU A 123 33.30 21.77 -4.77
CA LEU A 123 33.87 20.70 -5.60
C LEU A 123 34.22 21.27 -6.97
N PHE A 124 35.48 21.13 -7.37
CA PHE A 124 35.98 21.55 -8.68
C PHE A 124 35.79 20.45 -9.73
N LYS A 125 35.76 20.81 -11.02
CA LYS A 125 35.59 19.85 -12.13
C LYS A 125 36.67 18.77 -12.16
N GLU A 126 37.88 19.11 -11.70
CA GLU A 126 39.02 18.21 -11.58
C GLU A 126 39.03 17.37 -10.28
N GLY A 127 37.92 17.37 -9.52
CA GLY A 127 37.71 16.52 -8.34
C GLY A 127 38.27 17.05 -7.01
N ALA A 128 39.04 18.14 -7.03
CA ALA A 128 39.48 18.78 -5.79
C ALA A 128 38.32 19.38 -5.00
N ILE A 129 38.44 19.38 -3.67
CA ILE A 129 37.42 19.92 -2.76
C ILE A 129 38.07 20.93 -1.82
N ARG A 130 37.40 22.05 -1.58
CA ARG A 130 37.82 23.09 -0.63
C ARG A 130 36.64 23.61 0.18
N GLY A 131 36.91 23.99 1.43
CA GLY A 131 35.97 24.76 2.24
C GLY A 131 35.84 26.18 1.71
N LEU A 132 34.65 26.75 1.85
CA LEU A 132 34.37 28.10 1.37
C LEU A 132 35.27 29.13 2.04
N GLU A 133 35.47 29.06 3.36
CA GLU A 133 36.26 30.05 4.10
C GLU A 133 37.72 30.11 3.61
N ALA A 134 38.32 28.95 3.35
CA ALA A 134 39.67 28.87 2.79
C ALA A 134 39.75 29.48 1.38
N LEU A 135 38.71 29.33 0.56
CA LEU A 135 38.64 29.93 -0.77
C LEU A 135 38.40 31.43 -0.71
N LEU A 136 37.65 31.94 0.27
CA LEU A 136 37.44 33.37 0.45
C LEU A 136 38.71 34.07 0.93
N ALA A 137 39.49 33.42 1.79
CA ALA A 137 40.79 33.92 2.24
C ALA A 137 41.83 33.97 1.11
N GLU A 138 41.87 32.95 0.24
CA GLU A 138 42.80 32.89 -0.91
C GLU A 138 42.10 32.35 -2.18
N PRO A 139 41.36 33.20 -2.93
CA PRO A 139 40.58 32.76 -4.10
C PRO A 139 41.42 32.24 -5.27
N GLN A 140 42.66 32.71 -5.37
CA GLN A 140 43.59 32.35 -6.44
C GLN A 140 44.56 31.23 -6.03
N GLN A 141 44.27 30.51 -4.94
CA GLN A 141 45.07 29.38 -4.50
C GLN A 141 45.18 28.30 -5.60
N LYS A 142 46.28 27.55 -5.59
CA LYS A 142 46.44 26.42 -6.50
C LYS A 142 45.48 25.30 -6.14
N ILE A 143 44.71 24.84 -7.13
CA ILE A 143 43.79 23.70 -7.00
C ILE A 143 44.45 22.49 -7.66
N GLU A 144 44.52 21.36 -6.95
CA GLU A 144 45.08 20.12 -7.51
C GLU A 144 44.10 19.42 -8.46
N THR A 145 44.65 18.59 -9.35
CA THR A 145 43.90 17.67 -10.20
C THR A 145 43.85 16.32 -9.49
N VAL A 146 42.64 15.86 -9.15
CA VAL A 146 42.41 14.63 -8.36
C VAL A 146 41.99 13.47 -9.25
N ILE A 147 41.19 13.74 -10.28
CA ILE A 147 40.72 12.76 -11.25
C ILE A 147 41.56 12.83 -12.53
N SER A 148 41.50 11.81 -13.38
CA SER A 148 42.26 11.84 -14.65
C SER A 148 41.58 12.70 -15.73
N ASP A 149 42.34 13.23 -16.68
CA ASP A 149 41.84 14.19 -17.71
C ASP A 149 40.64 13.69 -18.54
N GLU A 150 40.45 12.38 -18.68
CA GLU A 150 39.34 11.76 -19.44
C GLU A 150 38.14 11.38 -18.55
N GLU A 151 38.26 11.60 -17.24
CA GLU A 151 37.29 11.19 -16.24
C GLU A 151 36.37 12.36 -15.89
N VAL A 152 35.06 12.15 -16.03
CA VAL A 152 34.06 13.23 -15.87
C VAL A 152 33.17 12.93 -14.68
N ILE A 153 32.95 13.92 -13.81
CA ILE A 153 32.03 13.83 -12.68
C ILE A 153 30.58 13.78 -13.19
N LYS A 154 29.84 12.74 -12.81
CA LYS A 154 28.45 12.51 -13.21
C LYS A 154 27.45 12.76 -12.09
N TRP A 155 27.85 12.54 -10.84
CA TRP A 155 26.94 12.65 -9.72
C TRP A 155 27.68 12.96 -8.42
N THR A 156 27.02 13.66 -7.50
CA THR A 156 27.61 14.13 -6.23
C THR A 156 26.57 14.16 -5.11
N LYS A 157 27.01 13.89 -3.87
CA LYS A 157 26.18 14.11 -2.67
C LYS A 157 27.05 14.38 -1.46
N PHE A 158 26.51 15.22 -0.58
CA PHE A 158 27.12 15.60 0.69
C PHE A 158 26.19 15.26 1.84
N PHE A 159 26.72 14.67 2.91
CA PHE A 159 25.95 14.26 4.09
C PHE A 159 26.82 14.14 5.34
N MET A 160 26.17 14.00 6.50
CA MET A 160 26.82 13.78 7.79
C MET A 160 26.85 12.29 8.15
N VAL A 161 28.02 11.77 8.49
CA VAL A 161 28.21 10.41 9.05
C VAL A 161 28.83 10.52 10.43
N PHE A 162 28.12 10.12 11.49
CA PHE A 162 28.59 10.28 12.88
C PHE A 162 29.10 11.69 13.23
N ARG A 163 28.36 12.73 12.79
CA ARG A 163 28.75 14.14 12.93
C ARG A 163 30.03 14.54 12.16
N HIS A 164 30.43 13.76 11.17
CA HIS A 164 31.54 14.09 10.29
C HIS A 164 31.03 14.30 8.87
N PRO A 165 31.38 15.43 8.23
CA PRO A 165 31.02 15.67 6.84
C PRO A 165 31.73 14.67 5.93
N VAL A 166 30.97 14.09 5.01
CA VAL A 166 31.46 13.18 3.98
C VAL A 166 30.88 13.60 2.64
N LEU A 167 31.75 13.83 1.67
CA LEU A 167 31.37 14.08 0.27
C LEU A 167 31.66 12.81 -0.53
N ILE A 168 30.68 12.38 -1.32
CA ILE A 168 30.85 11.34 -2.33
C ILE A 168 30.56 11.91 -3.71
N PHE A 169 31.40 11.56 -4.68
CA PHE A 169 31.15 11.86 -6.09
C PHE A 169 31.47 10.68 -6.98
N ILE A 170 30.66 10.50 -8.02
CA ILE A 170 30.79 9.44 -9.02
C ILE A 170 31.32 10.04 -10.30
N THR A 171 32.31 9.39 -10.88
CA THR A 171 32.89 9.73 -12.17
C THR A 171 32.67 8.62 -13.18
N GLU A 172 32.78 8.96 -14.46
CA GLU A 172 32.77 8.02 -15.58
C GLU A 172 34.04 8.20 -16.41
N LYS A 173 34.68 7.07 -16.78
CA LYS A 173 35.78 7.02 -17.74
C LYS A 173 35.64 5.78 -18.63
N HIS A 174 35.46 6.00 -19.93
CA HIS A 174 35.28 4.92 -20.92
C HIS A 174 34.20 3.89 -20.52
N GLY A 175 33.05 4.36 -20.00
CA GLY A 175 31.95 3.51 -19.53
C GLY A 175 32.17 2.83 -18.17
N ASN A 176 33.35 2.98 -17.54
CA ASN A 176 33.60 2.53 -16.18
C ASN A 176 33.27 3.63 -15.19
N TYR A 177 32.64 3.26 -14.06
CA TYR A 177 32.29 4.20 -13.01
C TYR A 177 33.22 4.07 -11.80
N PHE A 178 33.58 5.21 -11.20
CA PHE A 178 34.38 5.25 -9.98
C PHE A 178 33.68 6.11 -8.93
N ALA A 179 33.72 5.68 -7.68
CA ALA A 179 33.26 6.46 -6.54
C ALA A 179 34.45 7.00 -5.76
N TYR A 180 34.41 8.29 -5.45
CA TYR A 180 35.37 8.97 -4.60
C TYR A 180 34.68 9.41 -3.32
N VAL A 181 35.22 9.00 -2.18
CA VAL A 181 34.69 9.34 -0.86
C VAL A 181 35.72 10.18 -0.12
N GLN A 182 35.39 11.46 0.12
CA GLN A 182 36.22 12.38 0.89
C GLN A 182 35.66 12.54 2.30
N LYS A 183 36.53 12.33 3.29
CA LYS A 183 36.27 12.73 4.68
C LYS A 183 37.09 13.95 5.05
N PHE A 184 36.46 14.95 5.64
CA PHE A 184 37.17 16.21 5.96
C PHE A 184 37.96 16.13 7.26
N ASN A 185 37.50 15.35 8.24
CA ASN A 185 38.19 15.20 9.52
C ASN A 185 39.56 14.53 9.39
N SER A 186 39.64 13.48 8.56
CA SER A 186 40.88 12.75 8.30
C SER A 186 41.62 13.23 7.05
N ARG A 187 41.00 14.11 6.24
CA ARG A 187 41.47 14.53 4.91
C ARG A 187 41.83 13.37 3.97
N ILE A 188 41.17 12.22 4.16
CA ILE A 188 41.39 11.02 3.36
C ILE A 188 40.39 11.03 2.20
N LEU A 189 40.94 10.90 0.99
CA LEU A 189 40.19 10.58 -0.22
C LEU A 189 40.35 9.08 -0.50
N SER A 190 39.24 8.39 -0.77
CA SER A 190 39.28 6.96 -1.09
C SER A 190 38.57 6.71 -2.41
N LYS A 191 39.20 5.92 -3.28
CA LYS A 191 38.71 5.59 -4.62
C LYS A 191 38.19 4.15 -4.65
N TYR A 192 37.02 3.98 -5.24
CA TYR A 192 36.39 2.68 -5.45
C TYR A 192 36.01 2.51 -6.92
N THR A 193 36.33 1.37 -7.52
CA THR A 193 35.80 0.98 -8.83
C THR A 193 34.44 0.31 -8.65
N LEU A 194 33.42 0.90 -9.29
CA LEU A 194 32.08 0.34 -9.33
C LEU A 194 32.01 -0.67 -10.48
N LEU A 195 31.87 -1.95 -10.15
CA LEU A 195 31.61 -2.95 -11.18
C LEU A 195 30.16 -2.82 -11.67
N LEU A 196 29.93 -3.00 -12.97
CA LEU A 196 28.58 -3.05 -13.52
C LEU A 196 27.98 -4.45 -13.28
N GLY A 197 26.65 -4.54 -13.19
CA GLY A 197 25.93 -5.81 -13.08
C GLY A 197 26.21 -6.73 -14.27
N GLN A 198 25.87 -8.02 -14.15
CA GLN A 198 26.23 -9.11 -15.09
C GLN A 198 25.93 -8.87 -16.58
N GLU A 199 25.11 -7.88 -16.96
CA GLU A 199 24.87 -7.51 -18.35
C GLU A 199 25.90 -6.48 -18.87
N GLU A 200 26.84 -6.95 -19.69
CA GLU A 200 27.99 -6.22 -20.26
C GLU A 200 27.64 -4.97 -21.12
N LYS A 201 26.36 -4.62 -21.28
CA LYS A 201 25.90 -3.50 -22.14
C LYS A 201 25.00 -2.48 -21.44
N SER A 202 24.78 -2.63 -20.13
CA SER A 202 23.90 -1.72 -19.40
C SER A 202 24.62 -0.42 -18.99
N VAL A 203 24.00 0.73 -19.24
CA VAL A 203 24.53 2.06 -18.88
C VAL A 203 23.78 2.57 -17.67
N THR A 204 24.48 3.04 -16.64
CA THR A 204 23.84 3.66 -15.49
C THR A 204 23.23 5.01 -15.86
N GLN A 205 21.94 5.17 -15.62
CA GLN A 205 21.15 6.35 -15.97
C GLN A 205 21.04 7.34 -14.80
N SER A 206 20.94 6.84 -13.57
CA SER A 206 20.74 7.68 -12.38
C SER A 206 21.40 7.06 -11.14
N PHE A 207 21.79 7.92 -10.20
CA PHE A 207 22.37 7.53 -8.92
C PHE A 207 21.63 8.22 -7.77
N SER A 208 21.51 7.51 -6.66
CA SER A 208 21.08 8.06 -5.38
C SER A 208 21.84 7.38 -4.26
N THR A 209 22.05 8.06 -3.14
CA THR A 209 22.70 7.45 -1.97
C THR A 209 21.90 7.63 -0.71
N SER A 210 21.93 6.61 0.12
CA SER A 210 21.63 6.70 1.54
C SER A 210 22.87 6.30 2.34
N VAL A 211 22.89 6.66 3.62
CA VAL A 211 24.01 6.33 4.48
C VAL A 211 23.52 5.47 5.61
N HIS A 212 24.14 4.30 5.73
CA HIS A 212 24.05 3.48 6.91
C HIS A 212 25.35 3.61 7.71
N ARG A 213 25.29 3.49 9.04
CA ARG A 213 26.40 3.72 9.99
C ARG A 213 27.81 3.47 9.43
N LYS A 214 28.06 2.29 8.83
CA LYS A 214 29.39 1.91 8.31
C LYS A 214 29.54 1.99 6.78
N PHE A 215 28.44 2.08 6.04
CA PHE A 215 28.41 1.92 4.58
C PHE A 215 27.55 3.00 3.93
N ILE A 216 28.02 3.55 2.83
CA ILE A 216 27.20 4.35 1.92
C ILE A 216 26.50 3.35 1.00
N SER A 217 25.18 3.32 1.04
CA SER A 217 24.38 2.56 0.08
C SER A 217 24.19 3.44 -1.16
N LEU A 218 24.89 3.11 -2.23
CA LEU A 218 24.74 3.75 -3.54
C LEU A 218 23.76 2.93 -4.37
N MET A 219 22.58 3.47 -4.62
CA MET A 219 21.63 2.90 -5.56
C MET A 219 21.83 3.48 -6.95
N SER A 220 21.88 2.62 -7.96
CA SER A 220 21.99 2.99 -9.37
C SER A 220 20.84 2.41 -10.17
N LEU A 221 20.27 3.23 -11.04
CA LEU A 221 19.28 2.80 -12.02
C LEU A 221 19.98 2.59 -13.35
N SER A 222 19.88 1.39 -13.90
CA SER A 222 20.53 1.04 -15.15
C SER A 222 19.54 1.00 -16.32
N SER A 223 20.06 1.06 -17.55
CA SER A 223 19.29 1.08 -18.79
C SER A 223 18.49 -0.21 -19.04
N ASP A 224 18.79 -1.28 -18.32
CA ASP A 224 17.99 -2.53 -18.27
C ASP A 224 16.68 -2.35 -17.47
N GLY A 225 16.46 -1.17 -16.88
CA GLY A 225 15.33 -0.86 -16.04
C GLY A 225 15.43 -1.41 -14.62
N CYS A 226 16.58 -1.95 -14.22
CA CYS A 226 16.82 -2.50 -12.90
C CYS A 226 17.51 -1.49 -11.97
N VAL A 227 17.17 -1.57 -10.69
CA VAL A 227 17.84 -0.82 -9.63
C VAL A 227 18.82 -1.75 -8.93
N TYR A 228 20.06 -1.32 -8.84
CA TYR A 228 21.15 -2.01 -8.15
C TYR A 228 21.54 -1.22 -6.91
N GLU A 229 21.99 -1.92 -5.87
CA GLU A 229 22.56 -1.35 -4.65
C GLU A 229 24.03 -1.74 -4.55
N THR A 230 24.90 -0.77 -4.29
CA THR A 230 26.33 -0.98 -4.04
C THR A 230 26.69 -0.43 -2.68
N LEU A 231 27.25 -1.27 -1.81
CA LEU A 231 27.68 -0.87 -0.47
C LEU A 231 29.13 -0.41 -0.51
N ILE A 232 29.35 0.89 -0.31
CA ILE A 232 30.68 1.50 -0.28
C ILE A 232 31.09 1.70 1.18
N PRO A 233 32.19 1.10 1.66
CA PRO A 233 32.62 1.26 3.04
C PRO A 233 33.04 2.71 3.28
N VAL A 234 32.46 3.35 4.30
CA VAL A 234 32.87 4.71 4.69
C VAL A 234 34.32 4.69 5.15
N HIS A 235 34.75 3.63 5.84
CA HIS A 235 36.12 3.47 6.35
C HIS A 235 36.80 2.33 5.57
N PRO A 236 37.60 2.63 4.54
CA PRO A 236 38.38 1.60 3.85
C PRO A 236 39.43 1.02 4.79
N SER A 237 39.72 -0.28 4.61
CA SER A 237 40.84 -0.93 5.28
C SER A 237 42.19 -0.39 4.80
N ASP A 238 42.27 0.02 3.54
CA ASP A 238 43.45 0.62 2.90
C ASP A 238 42.98 1.77 1.97
N PRO A 239 43.16 3.05 2.35
CA PRO A 239 42.65 4.20 1.60
C PRO A 239 43.45 4.52 0.33
N GLU A 240 44.70 4.08 0.24
CA GLU A 240 45.55 4.35 -0.93
C GLU A 240 45.29 3.38 -2.08
N LYS A 241 44.78 2.18 -1.77
CA LYS A 241 44.40 1.19 -2.78
C LYS A 241 42.99 1.43 -3.29
N ASN A 242 42.87 1.44 -4.62
CA ASN A 242 41.58 1.38 -5.29
C ASN A 242 40.90 0.04 -5.02
N GLN A 243 39.76 0.08 -4.34
CA GLN A 243 38.98 -1.11 -3.97
C GLN A 243 37.86 -1.34 -4.98
N ARG A 244 37.53 -2.60 -5.26
CA ARG A 244 36.40 -2.95 -6.14
C ARG A 244 35.17 -3.22 -5.28
N VAL A 245 34.04 -2.63 -5.67
CA VAL A 245 32.74 -2.88 -5.06
C VAL A 245 31.79 -3.45 -6.09
N VAL A 246 30.95 -4.39 -5.66
CA VAL A 246 30.04 -5.14 -6.53
C VAL A 246 28.60 -4.72 -6.24
N PRO A 247 27.81 -4.41 -7.27
CA PRO A 247 26.39 -4.14 -7.12
C PRO A 247 25.61 -5.44 -6.85
N SER A 248 24.63 -5.35 -5.96
CA SER A 248 23.57 -6.35 -5.80
C SER A 248 22.28 -5.83 -6.42
N LEU A 249 21.56 -6.69 -7.13
CA LEU A 249 20.26 -6.33 -7.69
C LEU A 249 19.21 -6.12 -6.60
N LEU A 250 18.54 -4.97 -6.61
CA LEU A 250 17.55 -4.58 -5.60
C LEU A 250 16.12 -4.67 -6.15
N LEU A 251 15.87 -4.11 -7.33
CA LEU A 251 14.56 -4.14 -7.99
C LEU A 251 14.73 -4.47 -9.48
N LYS A 252 13.85 -5.30 -10.01
CA LYS A 252 13.80 -5.63 -11.44
C LYS A 252 12.73 -4.83 -12.15
N SER A 253 13.07 -4.35 -13.35
CA SER A 253 12.12 -3.85 -14.34
C SER A 253 11.19 -2.74 -13.83
N VAL A 254 11.79 -1.76 -13.14
CA VAL A 254 11.12 -0.60 -12.57
C VAL A 254 10.71 0.40 -13.67
N VAL A 255 11.55 0.54 -14.70
CA VAL A 255 11.31 1.43 -15.86
C VAL A 255 11.51 0.68 -17.17
N SER A 256 10.91 1.19 -18.23
CA SER A 256 11.11 0.67 -19.58
C SER A 256 12.49 1.06 -20.12
N GLY A 257 13.30 0.07 -20.54
CA GLY A 257 14.68 0.28 -21.02
C GLY A 257 14.83 1.13 -22.28
N ASN A 258 13.71 1.49 -22.95
CA ASN A 258 13.67 2.37 -24.11
C ASN A 258 13.36 3.84 -23.78
N ALA A 259 13.50 4.26 -22.51
CA ALA A 259 13.22 5.63 -22.08
C ALA A 259 14.07 6.64 -22.87
N ARG A 260 13.43 7.35 -23.81
CA ARG A 260 14.03 8.47 -24.56
C ARG A 260 14.07 9.77 -23.75
N SER A 261 13.33 9.82 -22.64
CA SER A 261 13.29 10.91 -21.68
C SER A 261 14.06 10.54 -20.41
N GLY A 262 14.60 11.54 -19.72
CA GLY A 262 15.47 11.33 -18.57
C GLY A 262 14.77 10.57 -17.44
N VAL A 263 15.52 9.70 -16.78
CA VAL A 263 15.02 8.85 -15.69
C VAL A 263 15.72 9.26 -14.40
N ALA A 264 14.96 9.43 -13.32
CA ALA A 264 15.53 9.79 -12.02
C ALA A 264 15.19 8.75 -10.95
N LEU A 265 16.17 8.48 -10.10
CA LEU A 265 16.05 7.63 -8.91
C LEU A 265 16.35 8.47 -7.68
N THR A 266 15.54 8.32 -6.63
CA THR A 266 15.75 9.01 -5.35
C THR A 266 15.34 8.12 -4.19
N ILE A 267 16.19 8.04 -3.17
CA ILE A 267 15.89 7.29 -1.94
C ILE A 267 15.09 8.19 -1.00
N LEU A 268 13.90 7.76 -0.60
CA LEU A 268 12.98 8.52 0.25
C LEU A 268 13.22 8.22 1.73
N ASP A 269 13.40 6.95 2.07
CA ASP A 269 13.71 6.47 3.41
C ASP A 269 14.53 5.17 3.36
N GLN A 270 14.51 4.37 4.42
CA GLN A 270 15.24 3.10 4.49
C GLN A 270 14.70 2.02 3.54
N ASP A 271 13.39 2.01 3.27
CA ASP A 271 12.70 0.93 2.55
C ASP A 271 11.98 1.42 1.28
N HIS A 272 11.97 2.72 0.98
CA HIS A 272 11.23 3.32 -0.12
C HIS A 272 12.12 4.13 -1.04
N VAL A 273 11.89 3.97 -2.34
CA VAL A 273 12.55 4.73 -3.41
C VAL A 273 11.50 5.32 -4.35
N ALA A 274 11.71 6.56 -4.77
CA ALA A 274 10.97 7.19 -5.84
C ALA A 274 11.70 7.01 -7.17
N VAL A 275 10.95 6.64 -8.21
CA VAL A 275 11.45 6.50 -9.56
C VAL A 275 10.57 7.28 -10.51
N LEU A 276 11.20 8.20 -11.24
CA LEU A 276 10.59 8.99 -12.30
C LEU A 276 11.01 8.41 -13.65
N GLY A 277 10.06 7.91 -14.42
CA GLY A 277 10.31 7.35 -15.74
C GLY A 277 9.09 6.65 -16.33
N PRO A 278 9.14 6.22 -17.59
CA PRO A 278 8.07 5.44 -18.20
C PRO A 278 8.04 4.03 -17.58
N PRO A 279 6.89 3.57 -17.05
CA PRO A 279 6.76 2.21 -16.55
C PRO A 279 6.75 1.22 -17.73
N LEU A 280 7.00 -0.07 -17.46
CA LEU A 280 7.00 -1.11 -18.50
C LEU A 280 5.72 -1.16 -19.34
N SER A 281 4.57 -0.90 -18.70
CA SER A 281 3.24 -1.09 -19.28
C SER A 281 2.62 0.17 -19.88
N ALA A 282 3.21 1.35 -19.66
CA ALA A 282 2.65 2.62 -20.13
C ALA A 282 3.65 3.40 -20.99
N SER A 283 3.14 4.06 -22.02
CA SER A 283 3.93 4.94 -22.88
C SER A 283 4.21 6.32 -22.27
N LYS A 284 3.55 6.65 -21.16
CA LYS A 284 3.66 7.95 -20.47
C LYS A 284 4.59 7.84 -19.27
N GLU A 285 5.28 8.94 -18.97
CA GLU A 285 6.10 9.03 -17.76
C GLU A 285 5.24 8.96 -16.51
N CYS A 286 5.77 8.31 -15.47
CA CYS A 286 5.15 8.23 -14.17
C CYS A 286 6.16 8.52 -13.07
N LEU A 287 5.67 9.09 -11.97
CA LEU A 287 6.36 9.11 -10.69
C LEU A 287 5.83 7.94 -9.86
N SER A 288 6.70 7.01 -9.51
CA SER A 288 6.35 5.79 -8.79
C SER A 288 7.14 5.67 -7.49
N ILE A 289 6.51 5.18 -6.42
CA ILE A 289 7.18 4.82 -5.17
C ILE A 289 7.21 3.31 -5.03
N TRP A 290 8.41 2.77 -4.88
CA TRP A 290 8.67 1.35 -4.73
C TRP A 290 9.16 1.04 -3.33
N ASN A 291 8.72 -0.09 -2.80
CA ASN A 291 9.24 -0.66 -1.57
C ASN A 291 10.39 -1.61 -1.90
N THR A 292 11.59 -1.32 -1.41
CA THR A 292 12.80 -2.12 -1.66
C THR A 292 12.82 -3.39 -0.83
N LYS A 293 12.22 -3.38 0.37
CA LYS A 293 12.17 -4.53 1.29
C LYS A 293 11.30 -5.69 0.76
N PHE A 294 10.13 -5.36 0.21
CA PHE A 294 9.19 -6.34 -0.35
C PHE A 294 9.18 -6.37 -1.87
N GLN A 295 9.96 -5.50 -2.53
CA GLN A 295 10.06 -5.39 -3.99
C GLN A 295 8.71 -5.13 -4.66
N THR A 296 7.87 -4.31 -4.04
CA THR A 296 6.51 -4.01 -4.51
C THR A 296 6.35 -2.55 -4.91
N LEU A 297 5.61 -2.29 -5.99
CA LEU A 297 5.13 -0.96 -6.32
C LEU A 297 4.02 -0.58 -5.34
N GLN A 298 4.16 0.56 -4.64
CA GLN A 298 3.16 1.01 -3.67
C GLN A 298 2.20 2.04 -4.26
N THR A 299 2.72 3.00 -5.02
CA THR A 299 1.90 4.03 -5.68
C THR A 299 2.57 4.53 -6.95
N SER A 300 1.77 5.00 -7.90
CA SER A 300 2.24 5.57 -9.16
C SER A 300 1.30 6.69 -9.60
N LYS A 301 1.88 7.78 -10.12
CA LYS A 301 1.17 8.94 -10.63
C LYS A 301 1.61 9.21 -12.06
N GLU A 302 0.66 9.17 -13.00
CA GLU A 302 0.93 9.48 -14.41
C GLU A 302 1.20 10.97 -14.62
N LEU A 303 2.17 11.26 -15.50
CA LEU A 303 2.63 12.61 -15.83
C LEU A 303 2.46 12.87 -17.33
N PRO A 304 1.27 13.29 -17.78
CA PRO A 304 0.94 13.33 -19.20
C PRO A 304 1.70 14.41 -19.99
N GLN A 305 2.22 15.45 -19.33
CA GLN A 305 2.92 16.57 -19.95
C GLN A 305 4.44 16.34 -20.11
N GLY A 306 4.94 15.16 -19.73
CA GLY A 306 6.37 14.83 -19.71
C GLY A 306 7.14 15.61 -18.63
N THR A 307 8.40 15.24 -18.42
CA THR A 307 9.29 15.81 -17.42
C THR A 307 10.70 16.08 -17.96
N SER A 308 11.51 16.81 -17.19
CA SER A 308 12.94 16.99 -17.50
C SER A 308 13.80 15.79 -17.12
N GLY A 309 13.22 14.74 -16.52
CA GLY A 309 13.98 13.60 -16.00
C GLY A 309 14.83 13.91 -14.78
N GLN A 310 14.54 15.02 -14.09
CA GLN A 310 15.18 15.42 -12.84
C GLN A 310 14.17 15.36 -11.70
N LEU A 311 14.60 14.82 -10.57
CA LEU A 311 13.82 14.71 -9.35
C LEU A 311 14.67 15.18 -8.17
N TRP A 312 14.16 16.13 -7.40
CA TRP A 312 14.76 16.55 -6.13
C TRP A 312 13.83 16.16 -4.99
N TYR A 313 14.40 15.91 -3.82
CA TYR A 313 13.64 15.65 -2.60
C TYR A 313 14.20 16.49 -1.47
N HIS A 314 13.30 17.06 -0.67
CA HIS A 314 13.65 17.72 0.58
C HIS A 314 12.51 17.59 1.57
N GLY A 315 12.79 17.05 2.76
CA GLY A 315 11.75 16.71 3.72
C GLY A 315 10.75 15.72 3.12
N GLU A 316 9.46 16.03 3.24
CA GLU A 316 8.36 15.20 2.73
C GLU A 316 7.86 15.66 1.35
N ASN A 317 8.67 16.43 0.61
CA ASN A 317 8.31 17.01 -0.68
C ASN A 317 9.23 16.53 -1.81
N LEU A 318 8.63 16.10 -2.90
CA LEU A 318 9.30 15.84 -4.18
C LEU A 318 9.11 17.02 -5.12
N PHE A 319 10.19 17.45 -5.76
CA PHE A 319 10.21 18.54 -6.72
C PHE A 319 10.62 17.98 -8.09
N MET A 320 9.88 18.34 -9.13
CA MET A 320 10.20 17.96 -10.50
C MET A 320 9.64 18.96 -11.49
N LEU A 321 10.23 19.04 -12.67
CA LEU A 321 9.67 19.81 -13.77
C LEU A 321 8.61 18.96 -14.49
N HIS A 322 7.35 19.39 -14.44
CA HIS A 322 6.24 18.78 -15.19
C HIS A 322 5.83 19.73 -16.32
N GLY A 323 6.11 19.34 -17.56
CA GLY A 323 6.05 20.25 -18.70
C GLY A 323 7.07 21.39 -18.56
N LYS A 324 6.59 22.60 -18.26
CA LYS A 324 7.42 23.82 -18.06
C LYS A 324 7.36 24.38 -16.64
N PHE A 325 6.68 23.68 -15.75
CA PHE A 325 6.38 24.19 -14.42
C PHE A 325 7.02 23.29 -13.37
N LEU A 326 7.58 23.90 -12.33
CA LEU A 326 8.05 23.15 -11.18
C LEU A 326 6.84 22.72 -10.36
N THR A 327 6.66 21.43 -10.22
CA THR A 327 5.59 20.82 -9.44
C THR A 327 6.16 20.24 -8.16
N VAL A 328 5.46 20.48 -7.06
CA VAL A 328 5.74 19.90 -5.75
C VAL A 328 4.71 18.82 -5.48
N ILE A 329 5.19 17.63 -5.12
CA ILE A 329 4.35 16.48 -4.76
C ILE A 329 4.75 16.05 -3.35
N PRO A 330 3.92 16.32 -2.34
CA PRO A 330 4.12 15.77 -1.01
C PRO A 330 3.99 14.25 -1.05
N TYR A 331 4.74 13.56 -0.20
CA TYR A 331 4.67 12.12 -0.06
C TYR A 331 4.70 11.72 1.40
N LYS A 332 4.05 10.59 1.69
CA LYS A 332 4.13 9.93 3.00
C LYS A 332 4.67 8.53 2.82
N CYS A 333 5.65 8.16 3.64
CA CYS A 333 6.19 6.80 3.69
C CYS A 333 5.89 6.23 5.09
N GLU A 334 4.99 5.25 5.14
CA GLU A 334 4.77 4.47 6.36
C GLU A 334 5.80 3.35 6.49
N VAL A 335 6.04 2.88 7.71
CA VAL A 335 6.92 1.73 7.96
C VAL A 335 6.46 0.52 7.15
N SER A 336 7.40 -0.09 6.42
CA SER A 336 7.14 -1.24 5.59
C SER A 336 6.68 -2.44 6.42
N SER A 337 5.44 -2.88 6.21
CA SER A 337 4.88 -4.10 6.78
C SER A 337 4.42 -5.05 5.68
N LEU A 338 4.48 -6.35 5.96
CA LEU A 338 3.97 -7.37 5.05
C LEU A 338 2.46 -7.20 4.80
N ALA A 339 1.70 -6.83 5.83
CA ALA A 339 0.28 -6.53 5.70
C ALA A 339 0.02 -5.36 4.74
N GLY A 340 0.85 -4.31 4.78
CA GLY A 340 0.82 -3.21 3.83
C GLY A 340 1.16 -3.66 2.42
N ALA A 341 2.25 -4.42 2.24
CA ALA A 341 2.67 -4.93 0.92
C ALA A 341 1.63 -5.86 0.27
N LEU A 342 0.89 -6.63 1.07
CA LEU A 342 -0.19 -7.51 0.61
C LEU A 342 -1.55 -6.81 0.45
N GLY A 343 -1.63 -5.50 0.68
CA GLY A 343 -2.89 -4.73 0.59
C GLY A 343 -3.91 -5.07 1.68
N LYS A 344 -3.50 -5.75 2.75
CA LYS A 344 -4.37 -6.16 3.88
C LYS A 344 -4.46 -5.11 4.98
N LEU A 345 -3.67 -4.05 4.90
CA LEU A 345 -3.73 -2.94 5.84
C LEU A 345 -5.01 -2.14 5.58
N LYS A 346 -6.05 -2.37 6.38
CA LYS A 346 -7.27 -1.56 6.37
C LYS A 346 -6.89 -0.13 6.73
N HIS A 347 -6.95 0.77 5.76
CA HIS A 347 -6.89 2.21 6.04
C HIS A 347 -8.25 2.58 6.62
N GLY A 348 -8.27 3.25 7.77
CA GLY A 348 -9.47 3.90 8.27
C GLY A 348 -9.85 5.04 7.34
N GLN A 349 -10.53 4.72 6.24
CA GLN A 349 -11.29 5.70 5.48
C GLN A 349 -12.69 5.80 6.10
N ASP A 350 -13.26 6.99 6.03
CA ASP A 350 -14.50 7.45 6.67
C ASP A 350 -15.64 6.41 6.74
N PRO A 351 -16.45 6.42 7.81
CA PRO A 351 -17.57 5.49 8.01
C PRO A 351 -18.72 5.60 7.01
N ASP A 352 -18.59 6.38 5.92
CA ASP A 352 -19.71 6.76 5.05
C ASP A 352 -19.67 6.19 3.62
N ILE A 353 -18.77 5.23 3.33
CA ILE A 353 -18.85 4.45 2.10
C ILE A 353 -19.03 2.97 2.46
N HIS A 354 -20.28 2.59 2.69
CA HIS A 354 -20.72 1.19 2.64
C HIS A 354 -20.51 0.66 1.20
N ALA A 355 -19.29 0.25 0.89
CA ALA A 355 -19.02 -0.61 -0.24
C ALA A 355 -19.63 -1.98 0.08
N MET A 356 -20.88 -2.20 -0.35
CA MET A 356 -21.47 -3.53 -0.34
C MET A 356 -20.61 -4.45 -1.21
N THR A 357 -19.91 -5.38 -0.55
CA THR A 357 -19.25 -6.49 -1.23
C THR A 357 -20.33 -7.42 -1.76
N HIS A 358 -20.45 -7.53 -3.08
CA HIS A 358 -21.25 -8.59 -3.69
C HIS A 358 -20.70 -9.95 -3.22
N PHE A 359 -21.55 -10.71 -2.55
CA PHE A 359 -21.26 -12.08 -2.13
C PHE A 359 -21.10 -12.96 -3.38
N VAL A 360 -19.96 -13.65 -3.48
CA VAL A 360 -19.74 -14.68 -4.50
C VAL A 360 -20.13 -16.01 -3.87
N ASN A 361 -21.25 -16.58 -4.31
CA ASN A 361 -21.61 -17.95 -3.94
C ASN A 361 -20.81 -18.94 -4.81
N TRP A 362 -19.95 -19.73 -4.18
CA TRP A 362 -19.13 -20.75 -4.85
C TRP A 362 -19.89 -22.04 -5.18
N GLU A 363 -21.14 -22.21 -4.73
CA GLU A 363 -21.93 -23.43 -4.96
C GLU A 363 -22.67 -23.44 -6.30
N THR A 364 -22.78 -22.30 -7.00
CA THR A 364 -23.38 -22.23 -8.34
C THR A 364 -22.41 -22.59 -9.48
N SER A 365 -21.13 -22.83 -9.21
CA SER A 365 -20.16 -23.27 -10.22
C SER A 365 -20.00 -24.79 -10.25
N GLN A 366 -21.08 -25.51 -10.53
CA GLN A 366 -20.97 -26.87 -11.06
C GLN A 366 -21.56 -26.93 -12.46
N GLY A 367 -20.67 -27.10 -13.44
CA GLY A 367 -21.01 -27.48 -14.80
C GLY A 367 -20.83 -26.39 -15.83
N TYR A 368 -19.85 -26.62 -16.72
CA TYR A 368 -19.67 -26.06 -18.06
C TYR A 368 -18.82 -24.79 -18.22
N GLY A 369 -17.61 -25.01 -18.77
CA GLY A 369 -17.19 -24.34 -20.02
C GLY A 369 -16.58 -22.95 -19.88
N LEU A 370 -15.25 -22.90 -20.10
CA LEU A 370 -14.46 -21.70 -20.32
C LEU A 370 -15.14 -20.75 -21.33
N GLY A 371 -15.61 -19.59 -20.86
CA GLY A 371 -16.23 -18.56 -21.69
C GLY A 371 -16.30 -17.22 -20.95
N SER A 372 -15.29 -16.39 -21.18
CA SER A 372 -15.24 -14.99 -20.74
C SER A 372 -16.47 -14.23 -21.26
N GLN A 373 -17.34 -13.77 -20.34
CA GLN A 373 -18.39 -12.79 -20.65
C GLN A 373 -17.95 -11.41 -20.18
N ASN A 374 -17.20 -10.72 -21.03
CA ASN A 374 -17.29 -9.27 -21.10
C ASN A 374 -18.52 -8.93 -21.94
N SER A 375 -19.50 -8.22 -21.39
CA SER A 375 -20.55 -7.60 -22.20
C SER A 375 -20.74 -6.12 -21.82
N GLU A 376 -19.92 -5.27 -22.44
CA GLU A 376 -20.37 -3.93 -22.84
C GLU A 376 -21.33 -4.10 -24.02
N GLN A 377 -22.64 -3.92 -23.80
CA GLN A 377 -23.60 -3.85 -24.90
C GLN A 377 -23.63 -2.45 -25.52
N SER A 378 -22.92 -2.35 -26.64
CA SER A 378 -23.00 -1.26 -27.61
C SER A 378 -24.40 -1.16 -28.22
N LYS A 379 -24.96 0.06 -28.19
CA LYS A 379 -26.21 0.44 -28.82
C LYS A 379 -26.12 0.31 -30.35
N ARG A 380 -26.91 -0.58 -30.96
CA ARG A 380 -27.34 -0.43 -32.37
C ARG A 380 -28.75 -1.01 -32.63
N ILE A 381 -29.68 -0.07 -32.70
CA ILE A 381 -30.96 0.00 -33.43
C ILE A 381 -31.34 -1.25 -34.24
N LEU A 382 -32.42 -1.92 -33.83
CA LEU A 382 -33.23 -2.77 -34.70
C LEU A 382 -34.72 -2.50 -34.45
N ARG A 383 -35.37 -1.94 -35.47
CA ARG A 383 -36.81 -1.64 -35.53
C ARG A 383 -37.60 -2.94 -35.52
N ARG A 384 -38.55 -3.11 -34.60
CA ARG A 384 -39.71 -4.00 -34.81
C ARG A 384 -40.98 -3.44 -34.16
N ARG A 385 -42.07 -3.62 -34.90
CA ARG A 385 -43.40 -3.01 -34.77
C ARG A 385 -44.04 -3.16 -33.39
N LYS A 386 -44.63 -2.05 -32.94
CA LYS A 386 -45.60 -1.89 -31.86
C LYS A 386 -46.90 -2.61 -32.22
N ILE A 387 -47.32 -3.57 -31.40
CA ILE A 387 -48.72 -3.98 -31.26
C ILE A 387 -49.07 -3.62 -29.81
N GLU A 388 -49.80 -2.52 -29.65
CA GLU A 388 -50.39 -2.11 -28.37
C GLU A 388 -51.62 -2.96 -28.11
N VAL A 389 -51.54 -3.82 -27.09
CA VAL A 389 -52.71 -4.27 -26.33
C VAL A 389 -52.53 -3.69 -24.93
N SER A 390 -53.48 -2.85 -24.53
CA SER A 390 -53.50 -2.17 -23.24
C SER A 390 -53.67 -3.18 -22.10
N VAL A 391 -52.62 -3.36 -21.31
CA VAL A 391 -52.71 -3.90 -19.95
C VAL A 391 -52.06 -2.86 -19.05
N GLN A 392 -52.76 -2.41 -18.01
CA GLN A 392 -52.23 -1.45 -17.04
C GLN A 392 -50.93 -1.98 -16.41
N PRO A 393 -49.99 -1.11 -15.99
CA PRO A 393 -48.79 -1.56 -15.30
C PRO A 393 -49.16 -1.98 -13.88
N GLU A 394 -49.35 -3.29 -13.65
CA GLU A 394 -49.38 -3.83 -12.29
C GLU A 394 -48.04 -3.54 -11.61
N VAL A 395 -48.08 -2.90 -10.44
CA VAL A 395 -46.93 -2.67 -9.58
C VAL A 395 -46.29 -4.02 -9.24
N PRO A 396 -44.97 -4.20 -9.34
CA PRO A 396 -44.32 -5.50 -9.09
C PRO A 396 -44.71 -6.07 -7.72
N PRO A 397 -45.05 -7.37 -7.63
CA PRO A 397 -45.44 -8.01 -6.35
C PRO A 397 -44.42 -7.83 -5.21
N SER A 398 -43.13 -7.72 -5.54
CA SER A 398 -42.05 -7.44 -4.57
C SER A 398 -42.17 -6.06 -3.91
N THR A 399 -42.51 -5.02 -4.69
CA THR A 399 -42.68 -3.66 -4.19
C THR A 399 -43.95 -3.50 -3.35
N GLN A 400 -45.00 -4.26 -3.66
CA GLN A 400 -46.21 -4.32 -2.84
C GLN A 400 -45.94 -5.02 -1.50
N LEU A 401 -45.21 -6.13 -1.51
CA LEU A 401 -44.83 -6.88 -0.30
C LEU A 401 -43.97 -6.04 0.66
N LEU A 402 -42.94 -5.36 0.15
CA LEU A 402 -42.08 -4.49 0.97
C LEU A 402 -42.84 -3.30 1.58
N ALA A 403 -43.79 -2.73 0.85
CA ALA A 403 -44.67 -1.69 1.38
C ALA A 403 -45.62 -2.22 2.46
N ALA A 404 -46.18 -3.41 2.26
CA ALA A 404 -47.10 -4.04 3.21
C ALA A 404 -46.42 -4.37 4.55
N VAL A 405 -45.16 -4.82 4.52
CA VAL A 405 -44.36 -5.10 5.72
C VAL A 405 -44.27 -3.89 6.66
N GLN A 406 -44.23 -2.67 6.12
CA GLN A 406 -44.06 -1.45 6.93
C GLN A 406 -45.31 -1.05 7.73
N LYS A 407 -46.53 -1.37 7.26
CA LYS A 407 -47.77 -0.77 7.82
C LYS A 407 -48.94 -1.72 8.01
N ASP A 408 -48.96 -2.88 7.36
CA ASP A 408 -50.15 -3.74 7.32
C ASP A 408 -50.18 -4.78 8.46
N SER A 409 -51.32 -5.47 8.60
CA SER A 409 -51.48 -6.56 9.57
C SER A 409 -50.72 -7.82 9.14
N GLU A 410 -50.32 -8.66 10.11
CA GLU A 410 -49.64 -9.95 9.86
C GLU A 410 -50.39 -10.82 8.83
N LYS A 411 -51.72 -10.92 8.95
CA LYS A 411 -52.55 -11.69 8.00
C LYS A 411 -52.51 -11.15 6.58
N HIS A 412 -52.36 -9.83 6.41
CA HIS A 412 -52.23 -9.23 5.09
C HIS A 412 -50.85 -9.50 4.49
N ILE A 413 -49.80 -9.40 5.31
CA ILE A 413 -48.42 -9.71 4.91
C ILE A 413 -48.29 -11.18 4.49
N GLU A 414 -48.92 -12.12 5.20
CA GLU A 414 -48.92 -13.54 4.80
C GLU A 414 -49.57 -13.76 3.42
N VAL A 415 -50.65 -13.05 3.11
CA VAL A 415 -51.34 -13.17 1.82
C VAL A 415 -50.47 -12.64 0.69
N GLU A 416 -49.84 -11.48 0.87
CA GLU A 416 -48.92 -10.90 -0.12
C GLU A 416 -47.64 -11.74 -0.27
N LEU A 417 -47.15 -12.33 0.81
CA LEU A 417 -46.00 -13.24 0.77
C LEU A 417 -46.32 -14.48 -0.07
N ARG A 418 -47.49 -15.11 0.11
CA ARG A 418 -47.89 -16.26 -0.71
C ARG A 418 -48.03 -15.90 -2.18
N LYS A 419 -48.57 -14.72 -2.50
CA LYS A 419 -48.63 -14.22 -3.88
C LYS A 419 -47.24 -14.05 -4.46
N PHE A 420 -46.30 -13.45 -3.72
CA PHE A 420 -44.92 -13.27 -4.14
C PHE A 420 -44.19 -14.61 -4.36
N LEU A 421 -44.34 -15.57 -3.44
CA LEU A 421 -43.72 -16.90 -3.55
C LEU A 421 -44.28 -17.73 -4.72
N ALA A 422 -45.50 -17.44 -5.20
CA ALA A 422 -46.10 -18.07 -6.37
C ALA A 422 -45.55 -17.54 -7.71
N VAL A 423 -44.85 -16.39 -7.72
CA VAL A 423 -44.26 -15.81 -8.92
C VAL A 423 -42.98 -16.57 -9.30
N LYS A 424 -42.70 -16.67 -10.61
CA LYS A 424 -41.49 -17.31 -11.13
C LYS A 424 -40.22 -16.65 -10.55
N ARG A 425 -39.32 -17.46 -9.98
CA ARG A 425 -38.04 -17.01 -9.39
C ARG A 425 -37.21 -16.21 -10.40
N THR A 426 -36.89 -14.98 -10.05
CA THR A 426 -35.99 -14.06 -10.76
C THR A 426 -34.58 -14.15 -10.17
N PRO A 427 -33.52 -13.70 -10.87
CA PRO A 427 -32.15 -13.70 -10.31
C PRO A 427 -32.04 -12.85 -9.02
N ASP A 428 -32.83 -11.79 -8.89
CA ASP A 428 -32.85 -10.91 -7.71
C ASP A 428 -33.69 -11.45 -6.53
N PHE A 429 -34.25 -12.66 -6.65
CA PHE A 429 -35.15 -13.24 -5.66
C PHE A 429 -34.50 -13.40 -4.28
N HIS A 430 -33.20 -13.70 -4.21
CA HIS A 430 -32.44 -13.83 -2.96
C HIS A 430 -32.38 -12.51 -2.19
N THR A 431 -32.05 -11.42 -2.90
CA THR A 431 -31.92 -10.07 -2.33
C THR A 431 -33.27 -9.56 -1.84
N ILE A 432 -34.34 -9.76 -2.63
CA ILE A 432 -35.69 -9.33 -2.27
C ILE A 432 -36.20 -10.05 -1.01
N ILE A 433 -35.95 -11.35 -0.87
CA ILE A 433 -36.34 -12.10 0.34
C ILE A 433 -35.53 -11.62 1.55
N GLY A 434 -34.23 -11.37 1.39
CA GLY A 434 -33.40 -10.74 2.43
C GLY A 434 -33.94 -9.39 2.88
N ASP A 435 -34.27 -8.51 1.94
CA ASP A 435 -34.84 -7.18 2.21
C ASP A 435 -36.20 -7.26 2.92
N VAL A 436 -37.04 -8.24 2.57
CA VAL A 436 -38.31 -8.49 3.26
C VAL A 436 -38.09 -8.90 4.71
N VAL A 437 -37.14 -9.81 4.97
CA VAL A 437 -36.79 -10.22 6.34
C VAL A 437 -36.23 -9.04 7.14
N ILE A 438 -35.32 -8.26 6.54
CA ILE A 438 -34.77 -7.05 7.17
C ILE A 438 -35.89 -6.05 7.48
N GLY A 439 -36.85 -5.86 6.57
CA GLY A 439 -38.01 -5.01 6.79
C GLY A 439 -38.89 -5.48 7.95
N ILE A 440 -39.14 -6.80 8.05
CA ILE A 440 -39.91 -7.41 9.15
C ILE A 440 -39.17 -7.22 10.48
N LEU A 441 -37.87 -7.48 10.52
CA LEU A 441 -37.03 -7.30 11.71
C LEU A 441 -36.93 -5.83 12.13
N GLY A 442 -36.86 -4.92 11.16
CA GLY A 442 -36.90 -3.48 11.38
C GLY A 442 -38.19 -3.04 12.05
N ARG A 443 -39.33 -3.59 11.60
CA ARG A 443 -40.62 -3.33 12.25
C ARG A 443 -40.72 -3.98 13.63
N TYR A 444 -40.24 -5.21 13.80
CA TYR A 444 -40.19 -5.87 15.11
C TYR A 444 -39.38 -5.05 16.15
N LYS A 445 -38.26 -4.45 15.74
CA LYS A 445 -37.47 -3.55 16.60
C LYS A 445 -38.25 -2.30 17.02
N ALA A 446 -39.10 -1.76 16.15
CA ALA A 446 -39.96 -0.61 16.45
C ALA A 446 -41.22 -1.00 17.26
N GLU A 447 -41.77 -2.20 17.01
CA GLU A 447 -42.99 -2.75 17.60
C GLU A 447 -42.73 -4.17 18.15
N PRO A 448 -42.22 -4.34 19.39
CA PRO A 448 -41.82 -5.65 19.93
C PRO A 448 -42.94 -6.69 20.07
N SER A 449 -44.21 -6.26 19.98
CA SER A 449 -45.39 -7.12 19.93
C SER A 449 -45.66 -7.73 18.55
N PHE A 450 -45.04 -7.20 17.50
CA PHE A 450 -45.19 -7.64 16.11
C PHE A 450 -44.09 -8.63 15.75
N TYR A 451 -44.27 -9.91 16.10
CA TYR A 451 -43.37 -11.00 15.74
C TYR A 451 -44.09 -12.00 14.83
N PRO A 452 -44.07 -11.79 13.50
CA PRO A 452 -44.84 -12.60 12.55
C PRO A 452 -44.13 -13.93 12.27
N ARG A 453 -44.22 -14.83 13.25
CA ARG A 453 -43.50 -16.12 13.28
C ARG A 453 -43.76 -16.97 12.03
N ASN A 454 -45.00 -17.04 11.57
CA ASN A 454 -45.38 -17.84 10.40
C ASN A 454 -44.76 -17.29 9.11
N CYS A 455 -44.69 -15.96 8.96
CA CYS A 455 -44.04 -15.32 7.82
C CYS A 455 -42.54 -15.64 7.80
N LEU A 456 -41.87 -15.54 8.95
CA LEU A 456 -40.44 -15.85 9.07
C LEU A 456 -40.17 -17.31 8.73
N MET A 457 -40.97 -18.25 9.24
CA MET A 457 -40.88 -19.67 8.90
C MET A 457 -41.02 -19.93 7.40
N GLN A 458 -42.01 -19.32 6.74
CA GLN A 458 -42.20 -19.45 5.29
C GLN A 458 -41.02 -18.89 4.49
N LEU A 459 -40.44 -17.76 4.93
CA LEU A 459 -39.28 -17.15 4.28
C LEU A 459 -38.04 -18.03 4.41
N ILE A 460 -37.77 -18.57 5.59
CA ILE A 460 -36.61 -19.45 5.82
C ILE A 460 -36.75 -20.73 4.98
N GLN A 461 -37.94 -21.36 4.97
CA GLN A 461 -38.22 -22.58 4.20
C GLN A 461 -37.98 -22.47 2.69
N THR A 462 -37.83 -21.25 2.14
CA THR A 462 -37.45 -21.07 0.73
C THR A 462 -36.05 -21.61 0.39
N ARG A 463 -35.18 -21.84 1.40
CA ARG A 463 -33.76 -22.26 1.29
C ARG A 463 -32.87 -21.31 0.48
N VAL A 464 -33.27 -20.04 0.42
CA VAL A 464 -32.63 -18.98 -0.38
C VAL A 464 -31.89 -17.97 0.51
N LEU A 465 -32.16 -17.99 1.82
CA LEU A 465 -31.59 -17.12 2.84
C LEU A 465 -30.29 -17.66 3.43
N SER A 466 -29.48 -16.74 3.95
CA SER A 466 -28.25 -17.02 4.71
C SER A 466 -28.16 -16.03 5.87
N TYR A 467 -27.29 -16.30 6.84
CA TYR A 467 -27.06 -15.41 7.99
C TYR A 467 -26.67 -14.00 7.52
N SER A 468 -25.77 -13.89 6.54
CA SER A 468 -25.32 -12.61 5.98
C SER A 468 -26.41 -11.81 5.26
N LEU A 469 -27.42 -12.47 4.70
CA LEU A 469 -28.53 -11.82 3.98
C LEU A 469 -29.64 -11.32 4.92
N CYS A 470 -29.73 -11.84 6.14
CA CYS A 470 -30.72 -11.43 7.13
C CYS A 470 -30.11 -11.24 8.53
N PRO A 471 -29.15 -10.31 8.67
CA PRO A 471 -28.50 -10.05 9.96
C PRO A 471 -29.55 -9.56 10.96
N GLY A 472 -29.57 -10.12 12.17
CA GLY A 472 -30.58 -9.83 13.19
C GLY A 472 -31.65 -10.91 13.34
N LEU A 473 -31.83 -11.83 12.37
CA LEU A 473 -32.88 -12.85 12.45
C LEU A 473 -32.63 -13.83 13.59
N MET A 474 -31.43 -14.40 13.64
CA MET A 474 -31.05 -15.36 14.68
C MET A 474 -30.93 -14.67 16.04
N GLU A 475 -30.43 -13.43 16.13
CA GLU A 475 -30.42 -12.67 17.38
C GLU A 475 -31.85 -12.44 17.91
N SER A 476 -32.79 -12.06 17.04
CA SER A 476 -34.19 -11.86 17.42
C SER A 476 -34.87 -13.17 17.85
N ALA A 477 -34.52 -14.30 17.21
CA ALA A 477 -35.01 -15.63 17.59
C ALA A 477 -34.41 -16.11 18.92
N LEU A 478 -33.13 -15.79 19.20
CA LEU A 478 -32.48 -16.03 20.49
C LEU A 478 -33.16 -15.23 21.61
N GLU A 479 -33.47 -13.95 21.39
CA GLU A 479 -34.20 -13.10 22.35
C GLU A 479 -35.60 -13.63 22.68
N LYS A 480 -36.32 -14.15 21.68
CA LYS A 480 -37.65 -14.76 21.86
C LYS A 480 -37.61 -16.20 22.32
N THR A 481 -36.43 -16.81 22.45
CA THR A 481 -36.26 -18.25 22.70
C THR A 481 -37.05 -19.12 21.70
N ASP A 482 -37.12 -18.68 20.42
CA ASP A 482 -37.85 -19.41 19.37
C ASP A 482 -36.98 -20.55 18.82
N VAL A 483 -37.07 -21.70 19.49
CA VAL A 483 -36.27 -22.89 19.21
C VAL A 483 -36.42 -23.39 17.77
N GLN A 484 -37.61 -23.28 17.17
CA GLN A 484 -37.85 -23.85 15.83
C GLN A 484 -37.20 -23.00 14.74
N ILE A 485 -37.31 -21.67 14.84
CA ILE A 485 -36.63 -20.77 13.91
C ILE A 485 -35.12 -20.95 14.02
N LEU A 486 -34.59 -21.06 15.25
CA LEU A 486 -33.16 -21.32 15.47
C LEU A 486 -32.71 -22.65 14.87
N GLN A 487 -33.47 -23.74 15.07
CA GLN A 487 -33.16 -25.06 14.52
C GLN A 487 -33.13 -25.03 12.98
N ILE A 488 -34.12 -24.42 12.34
CA ILE A 488 -34.19 -24.37 10.87
C ILE A 488 -33.09 -23.46 10.30
N CYS A 489 -32.79 -22.33 10.95
CA CYS A 489 -31.67 -21.48 10.56
C CYS A 489 -30.34 -22.24 10.64
N LEU A 490 -30.09 -22.97 11.74
CA LEU A 490 -28.87 -23.79 11.90
C LEU A 490 -28.74 -24.87 10.82
N GLN A 491 -29.85 -25.44 10.36
CA GLN A 491 -29.85 -26.46 9.30
C GLN A 491 -29.69 -25.87 7.89
N GLN A 492 -30.14 -24.64 7.65
CA GLN A 492 -30.25 -24.09 6.30
C GLN A 492 -29.22 -23.00 5.98
N PHE A 493 -28.68 -22.29 6.97
CA PHE A 493 -27.76 -21.19 6.72
C PHE A 493 -26.31 -21.69 6.69
N PRO A 494 -25.59 -21.50 5.57
CA PRO A 494 -24.22 -22.02 5.43
C PRO A 494 -23.16 -21.15 6.13
N ASP A 495 -23.51 -19.95 6.57
CA ASP A 495 -22.59 -18.87 6.96
C ASP A 495 -22.82 -18.35 8.39
N ILE A 496 -23.34 -19.19 9.29
CA ILE A 496 -23.57 -18.83 10.70
C ILE A 496 -22.23 -18.69 11.45
N PRO A 497 -21.95 -17.56 12.11
CA PRO A 497 -20.76 -17.41 12.95
C PRO A 497 -20.79 -18.34 14.17
N GLU A 498 -19.64 -18.91 14.54
CA GLU A 498 -19.50 -19.81 15.70
C GLU A 498 -20.09 -19.22 16.99
N SER A 499 -19.88 -17.93 17.23
CA SER A 499 -20.43 -17.23 18.41
C SER A 499 -21.96 -17.33 18.53
N VAL A 500 -22.67 -17.33 17.40
CA VAL A 500 -24.14 -17.45 17.35
C VAL A 500 -24.54 -18.91 17.54
N THR A 501 -23.82 -19.84 16.94
CA THR A 501 -24.01 -21.29 17.17
C THR A 501 -23.84 -21.64 18.65
N CYS A 502 -22.78 -21.14 19.31
CA CYS A 502 -22.57 -21.31 20.75
C CYS A 502 -23.71 -20.71 21.58
N ALA A 503 -24.27 -19.56 21.16
CA ALA A 503 -25.41 -18.96 21.85
C ALA A 503 -26.67 -19.84 21.71
N CYS A 504 -26.93 -20.39 20.52
CA CYS A 504 -28.03 -21.34 20.29
C CYS A 504 -27.87 -22.59 21.17
N LEU A 505 -26.67 -23.18 21.20
CA LEU A 505 -26.36 -24.36 22.02
C LEU A 505 -26.59 -24.09 23.51
N LYS A 506 -26.17 -22.93 24.03
CA LYS A 506 -26.42 -22.55 25.43
C LYS A 506 -27.91 -22.49 25.74
N ILE A 507 -28.72 -21.93 24.83
CA ILE A 507 -30.17 -21.90 25.00
C ILE A 507 -30.73 -23.32 24.97
N PHE A 508 -30.40 -24.13 23.97
CA PHE A 508 -30.90 -25.50 23.85
C PHE A 508 -30.56 -26.38 25.05
N LEU A 509 -29.38 -26.21 25.63
CA LEU A 509 -28.95 -26.92 26.84
C LEU A 509 -29.62 -26.39 28.12
N SER A 510 -30.05 -25.13 28.13
CA SER A 510 -30.70 -24.49 29.29
C SER A 510 -32.21 -24.77 29.41
N ILE A 511 -32.84 -25.27 28.34
CA ILE A 511 -34.29 -25.55 28.31
C ILE A 511 -34.56 -26.86 29.06
N GLY A 512 -35.50 -26.82 30.02
CA GLY A 512 -35.95 -28.00 30.77
C GLY A 512 -36.71 -29.01 29.89
N ASP A 513 -36.64 -30.30 30.22
CA ASP A 513 -37.26 -31.36 29.42
C ASP A 513 -38.81 -31.24 29.35
N ASP A 514 -39.44 -30.64 30.36
CA ASP A 514 -40.90 -30.39 30.39
C ASP A 514 -41.33 -29.37 29.32
N SER A 515 -40.54 -28.33 29.08
CA SER A 515 -40.81 -27.32 28.04
C SER A 515 -40.53 -27.82 26.62
N LEU A 516 -39.72 -28.86 26.45
CA LEU A 516 -39.45 -29.46 25.14
C LEU A 516 -40.62 -30.30 24.64
N GLN A 517 -41.46 -30.86 25.52
CA GLN A 517 -42.63 -31.65 25.12
C GLN A 517 -43.66 -30.83 24.34
N GLU A 518 -43.83 -29.55 24.65
CA GLU A 518 -44.79 -28.65 23.99
C GLU A 518 -44.28 -28.02 22.69
N THR A 519 -42.96 -27.97 22.47
CA THR A 519 -42.37 -27.42 21.23
C THR A 519 -42.39 -28.43 20.07
N ASP A 520 -42.85 -27.97 18.91
CA ASP A 520 -42.84 -28.70 17.63
C ASP A 520 -41.41 -28.72 17.06
N ILE A 521 -40.64 -29.77 17.34
CA ILE A 521 -39.23 -29.90 16.95
C ILE A 521 -39.15 -30.88 15.79
N ASN A 522 -38.42 -30.52 14.72
CA ASN A 522 -38.25 -31.43 13.60
C ASN A 522 -37.34 -32.61 14.02
N MET A 523 -37.90 -33.83 14.01
CA MET A 523 -37.25 -35.07 14.44
C MET A 523 -36.61 -35.87 13.28
N GLU A 524 -36.66 -35.34 12.05
CA GLU A 524 -36.19 -36.03 10.83
C GLU A 524 -34.71 -36.46 10.88
N SER A 525 -33.86 -35.77 11.67
CA SER A 525 -32.45 -36.12 11.86
C SER A 525 -32.21 -37.26 12.86
N VAL A 526 -33.20 -37.62 13.69
CA VAL A 526 -33.08 -38.63 14.76
C VAL A 526 -33.78 -39.95 14.41
N SER A 527 -34.68 -39.95 13.41
CA SER A 527 -35.41 -41.15 12.98
C SER A 527 -34.51 -42.28 12.47
N ASP A 528 -33.32 -41.95 11.95
CA ASP A 528 -32.39 -42.95 11.40
C ASP A 528 -31.65 -43.76 12.49
N TYR A 529 -31.62 -43.30 13.74
CA TYR A 529 -30.91 -43.97 14.84
C TYR A 529 -31.81 -44.75 15.81
N THR A 530 -33.13 -44.51 15.81
CA THR A 530 -34.07 -45.19 16.72
C THR A 530 -34.72 -46.45 16.15
N ALA A 531 -34.54 -46.75 14.86
CA ALA A 531 -35.24 -47.84 14.18
C ALA A 531 -34.53 -49.21 14.17
N THR A 532 -33.33 -49.35 14.75
CA THR A 532 -32.49 -50.55 14.61
C THR A 532 -32.32 -51.41 15.86
N ILE A 533 -33.17 -51.25 16.89
CA ILE A 533 -33.19 -52.18 18.04
C ILE A 533 -34.42 -53.10 17.95
N GLN A 534 -34.46 -53.96 16.94
CA GLN A 534 -35.18 -55.23 17.00
C GLN A 534 -34.38 -56.31 16.27
N ASP A 535 -33.95 -57.30 17.05
CA ASP A 535 -33.49 -58.66 16.72
C ASP A 535 -32.63 -58.89 15.45
N GLY A 536 -31.37 -59.27 15.68
CA GLY A 536 -30.58 -60.01 14.71
C GLY A 536 -29.08 -59.82 14.87
N GLU A 537 -28.41 -60.87 15.35
CA GLU A 537 -26.94 -61.03 15.39
C GLU A 537 -26.28 -60.64 14.05
N ILE A 538 -25.31 -59.72 14.05
CA ILE A 538 -24.27 -59.66 13.01
C ILE A 538 -22.91 -59.26 13.63
N GLU A 539 -21.93 -60.10 13.33
CA GLU A 539 -20.51 -60.02 13.66
C GLU A 539 -19.77 -58.85 12.97
N GLN A 540 -18.70 -58.40 13.65
CA GLN A 540 -17.42 -57.89 13.13
C GLN A 540 -17.41 -56.75 12.09
N GLN A 541 -16.87 -55.59 12.47
CA GLN A 541 -15.48 -55.23 12.12
C GLN A 541 -15.09 -53.85 12.70
N THR A 542 -13.95 -53.85 13.36
CA THR A 542 -13.17 -52.71 13.86
C THR A 542 -12.65 -51.84 12.72
N GLU A 543 -12.91 -50.54 12.77
CA GLU A 543 -11.99 -49.52 12.25
C GLU A 543 -12.24 -48.18 12.96
N ILE A 544 -11.45 -47.93 14.02
CA ILE A 544 -11.37 -46.62 14.68
C ILE A 544 -10.26 -45.85 13.98
N LEU A 545 -10.62 -44.90 13.12
CA LEU A 545 -9.69 -43.90 12.58
C LEU A 545 -9.39 -42.86 13.67
N GLN A 546 -8.23 -43.00 14.32
CA GLN A 546 -7.70 -42.01 15.26
C GLN A 546 -7.24 -40.74 14.51
N ASN A 547 -7.76 -39.58 14.94
CA ASN A 547 -7.18 -38.28 14.59
C ASN A 547 -5.86 -38.06 15.34
N GLY A 548 -4.83 -37.68 14.59
CA GLY A 548 -3.46 -37.50 15.08
C GLY A 548 -3.34 -36.35 16.07
N PHE A 549 -3.11 -36.71 17.33
CA PHE A 549 -2.50 -35.87 18.35
C PHE A 549 -1.71 -36.79 19.29
N ASN A 550 -0.38 -36.81 19.16
CA ASN A 550 0.53 -37.40 20.14
C ASN A 550 1.20 -36.27 20.90
N PRO A 551 1.01 -36.11 22.22
CA PRO A 551 1.92 -35.31 23.03
C PRO A 551 3.19 -36.13 23.28
N GLU A 552 4.35 -35.52 23.05
CA GLU A 552 5.65 -36.14 23.25
C GLU A 552 5.82 -36.64 24.70
N GLU A 553 6.36 -37.85 24.80
CA GLU A 553 6.71 -38.55 26.02
C GLU A 553 7.86 -37.82 26.72
N ASP A 554 7.61 -37.38 27.94
CA ASP A 554 8.66 -37.13 28.93
C ASP A 554 8.18 -37.83 30.20
N ASN A 555 8.58 -39.09 30.41
CA ASN A 555 8.46 -39.69 31.73
C ASN A 555 9.49 -40.77 32.03
N CYS A 556 10.27 -40.40 33.04
CA CYS A 556 11.09 -41.17 33.94
C CYS A 556 10.47 -42.52 34.35
N GLU A 557 11.28 -43.58 34.23
CA GLU A 557 11.04 -44.87 34.88
C GLU A 557 11.19 -44.73 36.40
N ASN A 558 10.15 -45.05 37.17
CA ASN A 558 10.31 -46.02 38.26
C ASN A 558 8.99 -46.50 38.89
N CYS A 559 8.99 -47.83 39.07
CA CYS A 559 8.31 -48.61 40.10
C CYS A 559 6.79 -48.82 40.00
N ALA A 560 6.47 -50.03 39.54
CA ALA A 560 5.30 -50.80 39.91
C ALA A 560 5.15 -50.91 41.44
N GLN A 561 3.90 -50.94 41.95
CA GLN A 561 3.29 -52.18 42.45
C GLN A 561 1.89 -51.97 43.05
N GLU A 562 1.05 -52.95 42.71
CA GLU A 562 -0.07 -53.50 43.50
C GLU A 562 -1.29 -52.62 43.77
N LEU A 563 -2.44 -53.02 43.23
CA LEU A 563 -3.40 -53.85 43.98
C LEU A 563 -4.49 -54.41 43.05
N ILE A 564 -4.66 -55.73 43.14
CA ILE A 564 -5.77 -56.50 42.60
C ILE A 564 -6.99 -56.27 43.48
N GLU A 565 -8.17 -56.05 42.91
CA GLU A 565 -9.42 -56.74 43.31
C GLU A 565 -10.58 -56.38 42.36
N LYS A 566 -11.21 -57.41 41.81
CA LYS A 566 -12.58 -57.34 41.28
C LYS A 566 -13.52 -57.88 42.36
N PRO A 567 -14.74 -57.35 42.45
CA PRO A 567 -15.88 -58.27 42.51
C PRO A 567 -16.99 -57.95 41.50
N GLN A 568 -17.82 -58.98 41.32
CA GLN A 568 -18.78 -59.23 40.26
C GLN A 568 -20.17 -58.60 40.48
N ALA A 569 -20.97 -58.67 39.41
CA ALA A 569 -22.42 -58.94 39.36
C ALA A 569 -23.40 -57.76 39.42
N ALA A 570 -23.84 -57.38 38.21
CA ALA A 570 -25.23 -57.18 37.75
C ALA A 570 -26.27 -56.56 38.70
N THR A 571 -26.67 -55.33 38.36
CA THR A 571 -28.07 -54.89 38.42
C THR A 571 -28.40 -54.31 37.04
N GLU A 572 -29.45 -54.83 36.40
CA GLU A 572 -30.05 -54.25 35.20
C GLU A 572 -30.63 -52.88 35.56
N GLU A 573 -29.86 -51.82 35.33
CA GLU A 573 -30.41 -50.49 35.15
C GLU A 573 -30.61 -50.28 33.66
N SER A 574 -31.87 -50.11 33.25
CA SER A 574 -32.20 -49.63 31.91
C SER A 574 -31.41 -48.34 31.66
N THR A 575 -30.41 -48.40 30.79
CA THR A 575 -29.65 -47.24 30.35
C THR A 575 -30.55 -46.37 29.46
N SER A 576 -31.50 -45.65 30.06
CA SER A 576 -32.19 -44.57 29.37
C SER A 576 -31.18 -43.44 29.18
N CYS A 577 -30.91 -43.10 27.92
CA CYS A 577 -30.02 -41.99 27.56
C CYS A 577 -30.44 -40.72 28.34
N PRO A 578 -29.51 -39.97 28.97
CA PRO A 578 -29.83 -38.76 29.74
C PRO A 578 -30.33 -37.60 28.85
N VAL A 579 -30.39 -37.79 27.54
CA VAL A 579 -30.85 -36.82 26.56
C VAL A 579 -32.17 -37.31 25.96
N THR A 580 -33.25 -36.56 26.18
CA THR A 580 -34.55 -36.81 25.54
C THR A 580 -34.40 -36.70 24.01
N GLY A 581 -35.15 -37.49 23.23
CA GLY A 581 -35.04 -37.49 21.76
C GLY A 581 -35.22 -36.10 21.12
N LYS A 582 -36.04 -35.23 21.74
CA LYS A 582 -36.20 -33.82 21.35
C LYS A 582 -34.95 -32.97 21.60
N ARG A 583 -34.25 -33.17 22.72
CA ARG A 583 -32.98 -32.49 23.00
C ARG A 583 -31.87 -32.99 22.07
N ALA A 584 -31.89 -34.27 21.69
CA ALA A 584 -30.96 -34.82 20.70
C ALA A 584 -31.17 -34.19 19.31
N ALA A 585 -32.41 -34.00 18.87
CA ALA A 585 -32.73 -33.36 17.58
C ALA A 585 -32.31 -31.88 17.47
N LEU A 586 -32.09 -31.19 18.59
CA LEU A 586 -31.59 -29.81 18.63
C LEU A 586 -30.06 -29.71 18.60
N LEU A 587 -29.36 -30.81 18.89
CA LEU A 587 -27.91 -30.88 18.94
C LEU A 587 -27.29 -31.47 17.66
N PHE A 588 -28.12 -31.96 16.74
CA PHE A 588 -27.73 -32.64 15.49
C PHE A 588 -28.14 -31.87 14.24
#